data_AF-A0A3D3RQC1-F1
#
_entry.id   AF-A0A3D3RQC1-F1
#
_cell.length_a   1.000
_cell.length_b   1.000
_cell.length_c   1.000
_cell.angle_alpha   90.00
_cell.angle_beta   90.00
_cell.angle_gamma   90.00
#
_symmetry.space_group_name_H-M   'P 1'
#
loop_
_entity.id
_entity.type
_entity.pdbx_description
1 polymer ?
#
loop_
_entity_poly.entity_id
_entity_poly.type
_entity_poly.pdbx_seq_one_letter_code
_entity_poly.pdbx_strand_id
1 'polypeptide(L)'
;MKLEPTKLPLTAKDFDTQKVGLCAGCGCGCGYILYLKDNKIVDLYGHPSDKRGVGSFCTKGITYIQEISKNPIRLKGIFFKHGEELKSIDLSHAIELLKEKLSKGKTAFLLGRHAGIEEYLLAKDITEDVFVDAPVVDFVPSSLHPTQWKGSKFILSVDAEPVFSEVMATRWLVDAIESGAYLFCLSSRYETLCAKAKERRLLKPNLMMDFLESLLDPEKKEERIEFVKKSLFLLRGSLVLIGAHLLNSPFEKKVVELIARLKNKYGINYGFVGDLMPFPAKRLEEFFERLEEFDNLVVFGNLFRYFKEEHLKALEKKFVVSFQVFPNITAHYSHLLFASTMFYERDFINYRHGFGYLVYSPKTLEPEEGIYNPYEVLSSAFSKKVDVDAFLQNMGLDPQRLKEEGEVYLKGKDIALVKDISGVIPRSDLFLYTDSTLVEDLGHWNPWTHDMERFQRAYINPHTAKRLGLRHSIEIRGVSFELHTTENIAEGVIFIPSEYEEFQPFDPGYRVGA
;
A
#
# COMPACT_ATOMS: atom_id res chain seq x y z
N MET A 1 10.69 11.00 20.59
CA MET A 1 10.93 12.46 20.70
C MET A 1 10.12 13.12 19.61
N LYS A 2 9.21 14.01 20.00
CA LYS A 2 8.37 14.75 19.07
C LYS A 2 9.25 15.59 18.14
N LEU A 3 8.98 15.52 16.83
CA LEU A 3 9.66 16.34 15.86
C LEU A 3 9.10 17.77 15.94
N GLU A 4 9.99 18.75 15.99
CA GLU A 4 9.66 20.17 16.08
C GLU A 4 10.37 20.91 14.95
N PRO A 5 9.84 22.05 14.46
CA PRO A 5 10.49 22.82 13.41
C PRO A 5 11.96 23.11 13.71
N THR A 6 12.79 23.13 12.67
CA THR A 6 14.21 23.44 12.82
C THR A 6 14.40 24.89 13.25
N LYS A 7 15.40 25.14 14.13
CA LYS A 7 15.73 26.51 14.58
C LYS A 7 16.08 27.43 13.41
N LEU A 8 16.82 26.89 12.45
CA LEU A 8 17.10 27.54 11.18
C LEU A 8 16.17 26.94 10.13
N PRO A 9 15.33 27.74 9.46
CA PRO A 9 14.52 27.28 8.35
C PRO A 9 15.37 26.62 7.26
N LEU A 10 14.85 25.56 6.64
CA LEU A 10 15.48 24.87 5.52
C LEU A 10 15.15 25.54 4.16
N THR A 11 14.21 26.50 4.15
CA THR A 11 13.81 27.24 2.96
C THR A 11 14.37 28.66 2.93
N ALA A 12 14.62 29.16 1.72
CA ALA A 12 14.87 30.58 1.45
C ALA A 12 13.61 31.32 0.95
N LYS A 13 12.50 30.62 0.75
CA LYS A 13 11.21 31.22 0.34
C LYS A 13 10.58 31.94 1.53
N ASP A 14 9.78 32.94 1.24
CA ASP A 14 9.03 33.67 2.26
C ASP A 14 7.88 32.82 2.81
N PHE A 15 7.72 32.77 4.14
CA PHE A 15 6.73 31.94 4.85
C PHE A 15 6.32 32.57 6.18
N ASP A 16 5.10 32.28 6.63
CA ASP A 16 4.56 32.77 7.91
C ASP A 16 4.60 31.69 9.00
N THR A 17 4.51 30.41 8.63
CA THR A 17 4.38 29.29 9.57
C THR A 17 5.15 28.06 9.14
N GLN A 18 5.69 27.32 10.12
CA GLN A 18 6.29 26.00 9.94
C GLN A 18 5.44 24.96 10.65
N LYS A 19 5.17 23.83 9.99
CA LYS A 19 4.47 22.68 10.58
C LYS A 19 5.28 21.42 10.36
N VAL A 20 5.20 20.50 11.30
CA VAL A 20 5.87 19.21 11.23
C VAL A 20 4.81 18.11 11.22
N GLY A 21 4.97 17.16 10.32
CA GLY A 21 4.08 16.01 10.23
C GLY A 21 4.83 14.77 9.79
N LEU A 22 4.10 13.65 9.73
CA LEU A 22 4.61 12.36 9.27
C LEU A 22 3.87 11.94 8.01
N CYS A 23 4.59 11.51 6.99
CA CYS A 23 3.99 11.09 5.73
C CYS A 23 3.27 9.75 5.87
N ALA A 24 2.03 9.68 5.40
CA ALA A 24 1.25 8.44 5.34
C ALA A 24 1.03 7.94 3.90
N GLY A 25 1.90 8.33 2.95
CA GLY A 25 1.82 7.82 1.58
C GLY A 25 2.21 6.34 1.44
N CYS A 26 3.12 5.86 2.30
CA CYS A 26 3.51 4.45 2.41
C CYS A 26 3.73 4.08 3.88
N GLY A 27 4.21 2.86 4.15
CA GLY A 27 4.48 2.38 5.50
C GLY A 27 5.67 3.01 6.24
N CYS A 28 6.47 3.87 5.59
CA CYS A 28 7.70 4.39 6.21
C CYS A 28 7.49 5.46 7.29
N GLY A 29 6.38 6.22 7.25
CA GLY A 29 6.13 7.27 8.25
C GLY A 29 7.13 8.44 8.26
N CYS A 30 7.75 8.79 7.13
CA CYS A 30 8.84 9.77 7.08
C CYS A 30 8.42 11.15 7.60
N GLY A 31 9.22 11.73 8.49
CA GLY A 31 8.98 13.07 9.01
C GLY A 31 9.29 14.15 7.97
N TYR A 32 8.47 15.19 7.94
CA TYR A 32 8.64 16.34 7.06
C TYR A 32 8.41 17.68 7.78
N ILE A 33 8.94 18.75 7.20
CA ILE A 33 8.69 20.14 7.60
C ILE A 33 8.02 20.86 6.42
N LEU A 34 6.84 21.40 6.69
CA LEU A 34 6.02 22.17 5.77
C LEU A 34 6.22 23.66 6.05
N TYR A 35 6.48 24.43 5.01
CA TYR A 35 6.54 25.89 5.06
C TYR A 35 5.28 26.46 4.40
N LEU A 36 4.57 27.30 5.14
CA LEU A 36 3.27 27.85 4.75
C LEU A 36 3.30 29.37 4.65
N LYS A 37 2.66 29.91 3.62
CA LYS A 37 2.30 31.32 3.49
C LYS A 37 0.82 31.41 3.14
N ASP A 38 0.04 32.17 3.91
CA ASP A 38 -1.43 32.27 3.72
C ASP A 38 -2.14 30.90 3.61
N ASN A 39 -1.77 29.93 4.46
CA ASN A 39 -2.24 28.53 4.42
C ASN A 39 -1.97 27.79 3.10
N LYS A 40 -1.01 28.26 2.29
CA LYS A 40 -0.55 27.56 1.08
C LYS A 40 0.86 27.05 1.27
N ILE A 41 1.12 25.86 0.73
CA ILE A 41 2.44 25.25 0.78
C ILE A 41 3.38 26.02 -0.15
N VAL A 42 4.42 26.61 0.42
CA VAL A 42 5.49 27.27 -0.36
C VAL A 42 6.73 26.40 -0.49
N ASP A 43 7.00 25.54 0.51
CA ASP A 43 8.11 24.61 0.48
C ASP A 43 7.88 23.39 1.38
N LEU A 44 8.59 22.30 1.09
CA LEU A 44 8.51 21.03 1.82
C LEU A 44 9.89 20.36 1.85
N TYR A 45 10.33 19.94 3.02
CA TYR A 45 11.57 19.19 3.20
C TYR A 45 11.36 17.96 4.08
N GLY A 46 12.17 16.93 3.87
CA GLY A 46 12.30 15.86 4.86
C GLY A 46 12.89 16.42 6.16
N HIS A 47 12.40 15.95 7.30
CA HIS A 47 12.88 16.43 8.59
C HIS A 47 14.27 15.84 8.91
N PRO A 48 15.33 16.64 9.14
CA PRO A 48 16.69 16.14 9.33
C PRO A 48 16.85 15.26 10.58
N SER A 49 16.13 15.59 11.66
CA SER A 49 16.11 14.77 12.88
C SER A 49 15.20 13.54 12.83
N ASP A 50 14.42 13.34 11.75
CA ASP A 50 13.60 12.15 11.62
C ASP A 50 14.47 10.94 11.30
N LYS A 51 14.46 9.94 12.18
CA LYS A 51 15.28 8.73 12.04
C LYS A 51 14.88 7.84 10.85
N ARG A 52 13.72 8.07 10.21
CA ARG A 52 13.23 7.22 9.10
C ARG A 52 13.73 7.76 7.77
N GLY A 53 13.56 9.06 7.53
CA GLY A 53 13.99 9.74 6.30
C GLY A 53 15.37 10.43 6.37
N VAL A 54 15.83 10.82 7.55
CA VAL A 54 17.11 11.54 7.80
C VAL A 54 17.25 12.75 6.87
N GLY A 55 16.21 13.58 6.81
CA GLY A 55 16.15 14.77 5.95
C GLY A 55 15.78 14.50 4.48
N SER A 56 15.73 13.23 4.05
CA SER A 56 15.32 12.86 2.70
C SER A 56 13.82 12.60 2.61
N PHE A 57 13.26 12.83 1.43
CA PHE A 57 11.84 12.62 1.14
C PHE A 57 11.68 12.06 -0.28
N CYS A 58 10.82 11.06 -0.47
CA CYS A 58 10.65 10.42 -1.78
C CYS A 58 9.73 11.24 -2.71
N THR A 59 9.80 10.97 -4.01
CA THR A 59 8.99 11.66 -5.04
C THR A 59 7.49 11.53 -4.79
N LYS A 60 7.02 10.34 -4.33
CA LYS A 60 5.63 10.14 -3.88
C LYS A 60 5.25 11.09 -2.76
N GLY A 61 6.07 11.15 -1.70
CA GLY A 61 5.82 12.02 -0.56
C GLY A 61 5.74 13.49 -0.96
N ILE A 62 6.69 13.95 -1.78
CA ILE A 62 6.71 15.32 -2.30
C ILE A 62 5.41 15.60 -3.06
N THR A 63 5.04 14.70 -3.99
CA THR A 63 3.84 14.86 -4.82
C THR A 63 2.56 14.86 -3.99
N TYR A 64 2.41 13.89 -3.07
CA TYR A 64 1.20 13.75 -2.28
C TYR A 64 0.95 14.96 -1.39
N ILE A 65 1.98 15.53 -0.80
CA ILE A 65 1.83 16.64 0.15
C ILE A 65 1.85 17.98 -0.57
N GLN A 66 2.86 18.23 -1.40
CA GLN A 66 3.10 19.54 -2.00
C GLN A 66 2.24 19.79 -3.24
N GLU A 67 1.92 18.75 -4.01
CA GLU A 67 1.29 18.92 -5.32
C GLU A 67 -0.22 18.67 -5.32
N ILE A 68 -0.74 17.71 -4.53
CA ILE A 68 -2.17 17.37 -4.54
C ILE A 68 -3.05 18.56 -4.14
N SER A 69 -2.70 19.30 -3.08
CA SER A 69 -3.51 20.41 -2.57
C SER A 69 -3.76 21.50 -3.61
N LYS A 70 -2.76 21.77 -4.47
CA LYS A 70 -2.82 22.77 -5.54
C LYS A 70 -3.16 22.18 -6.92
N ASN A 71 -3.43 20.88 -7.01
CA ASN A 71 -3.70 20.23 -8.29
C ASN A 71 -5.06 20.69 -8.84
N PRO A 72 -5.14 21.27 -10.05
CA PRO A 72 -6.39 21.76 -10.62
C PRO A 72 -7.41 20.65 -10.92
N ILE A 73 -6.98 19.39 -10.98
CA ILE A 73 -7.83 18.20 -11.23
C ILE A 73 -8.40 17.64 -9.91
N ARG A 74 -7.91 18.10 -8.75
CA ARG A 74 -8.42 17.65 -7.45
C ARG A 74 -9.91 17.99 -7.32
N LEU A 75 -10.70 17.00 -6.90
CA LEU A 75 -12.13 17.18 -6.64
C LEU A 75 -12.36 18.22 -5.53
N LYS A 76 -13.39 19.03 -5.70
CA LYS A 76 -13.87 20.01 -4.70
C LYS A 76 -15.40 20.01 -4.67
N GLY A 77 -15.98 19.86 -3.49
CA GLY A 77 -17.43 19.84 -3.26
C GLY A 77 -18.00 18.43 -3.07
N ILE A 78 -19.33 18.37 -3.09
CA ILE A 78 -20.12 17.14 -2.95
C ILE A 78 -20.99 17.01 -4.18
N PHE A 79 -20.96 15.86 -4.83
CA PHE A 79 -21.69 15.60 -6.07
C PHE A 79 -22.65 14.44 -5.89
N PHE A 80 -23.92 14.66 -6.24
CA PHE A 80 -24.96 13.64 -6.24
C PHE A 80 -25.39 13.34 -7.67
N LYS A 81 -25.39 12.06 -8.05
CA LYS A 81 -25.76 11.59 -9.37
C LYS A 81 -27.29 11.53 -9.48
N HIS A 82 -27.84 12.27 -10.45
CA HIS A 82 -29.24 12.29 -10.79
C HIS A 82 -29.43 11.88 -12.26
N GLY A 83 -29.70 10.60 -12.51
CA GLY A 83 -29.63 10.03 -13.85
C GLY A 83 -28.18 9.99 -14.35
N GLU A 84 -27.90 10.64 -15.48
CA GLU A 84 -26.53 10.77 -16.02
C GLU A 84 -25.81 12.04 -15.54
N GLU A 85 -26.51 12.97 -14.90
CA GLU A 85 -25.93 14.25 -14.45
C GLU A 85 -25.38 14.17 -13.03
N LEU A 86 -24.21 14.77 -12.80
CA LEU A 86 -23.67 15.04 -11.46
C LEU A 86 -24.05 16.45 -11.02
N LYS A 87 -24.79 16.57 -9.92
CA LYS A 87 -25.22 17.86 -9.36
C LYS A 87 -24.47 18.14 -8.07
N SER A 88 -23.92 19.35 -7.96
CA SER A 88 -23.35 19.83 -6.70
C SER A 88 -24.45 19.99 -5.66
N ILE A 89 -24.21 19.50 -4.45
CA ILE A 89 -25.12 19.67 -3.30
C ILE A 89 -24.35 20.17 -2.08
N ASP A 90 -25.06 20.72 -1.09
CA ASP A 90 -24.47 21.12 0.18
C ASP A 90 -24.33 19.93 1.16
N LEU A 91 -23.51 20.12 2.20
CA LEU A 91 -23.21 19.10 3.20
C LEU A 91 -24.45 18.66 3.99
N SER A 92 -25.38 19.58 4.30
CA SER A 92 -26.57 19.26 5.09
C SER A 92 -27.46 18.30 4.31
N HIS A 93 -27.74 18.62 3.04
CA HIS A 93 -28.49 17.74 2.15
C HIS A 93 -27.79 16.40 1.92
N ALA A 94 -26.46 16.40 1.77
CA ALA A 94 -25.69 15.16 1.63
C ALA A 94 -25.80 14.25 2.87
N ILE A 95 -25.74 14.82 4.07
CA ILE A 95 -25.91 14.07 5.34
C ILE A 95 -27.33 13.50 5.45
N GLU A 96 -28.36 14.24 5.02
CA GLU A 96 -29.74 13.73 4.98
C GLU A 96 -29.89 12.56 4.01
N LEU A 97 -29.30 12.65 2.82
CA LEU A 97 -29.27 11.54 1.85
C LEU A 97 -28.57 10.31 2.42
N LEU A 98 -27.40 10.49 3.08
CA LEU A 98 -26.70 9.38 3.73
C LEU A 98 -27.57 8.71 4.79
N LYS A 99 -28.22 9.49 5.66
CA LYS A 99 -29.15 8.97 6.69
C LYS A 99 -30.30 8.19 6.08
N GLU A 100 -30.92 8.74 5.03
CA GLU A 100 -32.09 8.13 4.40
C GLU A 100 -31.76 6.84 3.64
N LYS A 101 -30.63 6.82 2.93
CA LYS A 101 -30.23 5.69 2.08
C LYS A 101 -29.50 4.60 2.86
N LEU A 102 -28.52 4.96 3.68
CA LEU A 102 -27.70 3.97 4.41
C LEU A 102 -28.44 3.32 5.59
N SER A 103 -29.58 3.86 6.01
CA SER A 103 -30.48 3.21 6.98
C SER A 103 -31.32 2.08 6.37
N LYS A 104 -31.34 1.96 5.04
CA LYS A 104 -32.11 0.95 4.30
C LYS A 104 -31.15 -0.05 3.67
N GLY A 105 -31.45 -1.34 3.83
CA GLY A 105 -30.67 -2.40 3.20
C GLY A 105 -29.31 -2.66 3.86
N LYS A 106 -28.52 -3.53 3.24
CA LYS A 106 -27.23 -3.97 3.75
C LYS A 106 -26.10 -3.12 3.18
N THR A 107 -25.23 -2.64 4.05
CA THR A 107 -24.12 -1.73 3.70
C THR A 107 -22.77 -2.44 3.84
N ALA A 108 -21.95 -2.38 2.80
CA ALA A 108 -20.54 -2.77 2.84
C ALA A 108 -19.62 -1.54 2.86
N PHE A 109 -18.52 -1.64 3.59
CA PHE A 109 -17.45 -0.65 3.58
C PHE A 109 -16.25 -1.21 2.82
N LEU A 110 -15.76 -0.48 1.82
CA LEU A 110 -14.58 -0.81 1.03
C LEU A 110 -13.48 0.20 1.37
N LEU A 111 -12.49 -0.22 2.15
CA LEU A 111 -11.45 0.66 2.67
C LEU A 111 -10.15 0.48 1.88
N GLY A 112 -9.67 1.55 1.24
CA GLY A 112 -8.33 1.66 0.65
C GLY A 112 -7.29 2.21 1.62
N ARG A 113 -6.05 2.38 1.15
CA ARG A 113 -4.93 2.89 1.98
C ARG A 113 -5.21 4.25 2.62
N HIS A 114 -6.05 5.08 1.98
CA HIS A 114 -6.39 6.42 2.47
C HIS A 114 -7.46 6.44 3.57
N ALA A 115 -8.03 5.30 3.94
CA ALA A 115 -8.87 5.18 5.13
C ALA A 115 -7.99 5.12 6.39
N GLY A 116 -8.19 6.06 7.30
CA GLY A 116 -7.54 6.12 8.60
C GLY A 116 -8.18 5.16 9.59
N ILE A 117 -7.59 5.07 10.78
CA ILE A 117 -8.08 4.16 11.82
C ILE A 117 -9.50 4.53 12.28
N GLU A 118 -9.87 5.81 12.28
CA GLU A 118 -11.20 6.28 12.65
C GLU A 118 -12.27 5.78 11.67
N GLU A 119 -12.00 5.83 10.36
CA GLU A 119 -12.89 5.26 9.34
C GLU A 119 -13.06 3.75 9.54
N TYR A 120 -11.96 3.04 9.80
CA TYR A 120 -11.99 1.60 10.05
C TYR A 120 -12.84 1.25 11.28
N LEU A 121 -12.61 1.93 12.40
CA LEU A 121 -13.38 1.68 13.63
C LEU A 121 -14.85 2.02 13.45
N LEU A 122 -15.17 3.13 12.77
CA LEU A 122 -16.54 3.52 12.51
C LEU A 122 -17.24 2.49 11.62
N ALA A 123 -16.58 2.04 10.56
CA ALA A 123 -17.07 0.98 9.69
C ALA A 123 -17.36 -0.31 10.47
N LYS A 124 -16.42 -0.74 11.33
CA LYS A 124 -16.56 -1.94 12.17
C LYS A 124 -17.66 -1.84 13.22
N ASP A 125 -17.94 -0.63 13.72
CA ASP A 125 -19.05 -0.38 14.66
C ASP A 125 -20.43 -0.36 13.94
N ILE A 126 -20.43 -0.14 12.63
CA ILE A 126 -21.65 -0.13 11.80
C ILE A 126 -21.97 -1.52 11.26
N THR A 127 -20.96 -2.25 10.77
CA THR A 127 -21.16 -3.53 10.09
C THR A 127 -19.95 -4.47 10.23
N GLU A 128 -20.20 -5.77 10.09
CA GLU A 128 -19.14 -6.77 9.95
C GLU A 128 -18.56 -6.83 8.53
N ASP A 129 -19.22 -6.20 7.56
CA ASP A 129 -18.87 -6.22 6.13
C ASP A 129 -17.92 -5.08 5.77
N VAL A 130 -16.72 -5.17 6.31
CA VAL A 130 -15.59 -4.26 6.04
C VAL A 130 -14.55 -5.01 5.22
N PHE A 131 -14.33 -4.54 3.99
CA PHE A 131 -13.44 -5.16 3.02
C PHE A 131 -12.25 -4.26 2.68
N VAL A 132 -11.11 -4.87 2.39
CA VAL A 132 -9.86 -4.19 2.05
C VAL A 132 -9.20 -4.79 0.81
N ASP A 133 -8.39 -3.99 0.13
CA ASP A 133 -7.56 -4.34 -1.03
C ASP A 133 -6.15 -4.83 -0.66
N ALA A 134 -5.94 -5.28 0.58
CA ALA A 134 -4.66 -5.82 1.05
C ALA A 134 -4.84 -7.16 1.78
N PRO A 135 -3.80 -8.01 1.82
CA PRO A 135 -3.82 -9.21 2.62
C PRO A 135 -4.07 -8.91 4.09
N VAL A 136 -5.05 -9.61 4.67
CA VAL A 136 -5.37 -9.54 6.10
C VAL A 136 -4.55 -10.59 6.85
N VAL A 137 -3.86 -10.18 7.92
CA VAL A 137 -2.96 -11.03 8.71
C VAL A 137 -3.28 -10.96 10.21
N ASP A 138 -3.12 -12.08 10.92
CA ASP A 138 -3.34 -12.21 12.38
C ASP A 138 -2.02 -12.19 13.20
N PHE A 139 -0.90 -11.93 12.54
CA PHE A 139 0.45 -11.91 13.11
C PHE A 139 1.13 -10.56 12.89
N VAL A 140 2.20 -10.29 13.64
CA VAL A 140 2.98 -9.05 13.47
C VAL A 140 3.70 -9.07 12.10
N PRO A 141 3.44 -8.09 11.21
CA PRO A 141 4.00 -8.07 9.85
C PRO A 141 5.53 -8.03 9.75
N SER A 142 6.21 -7.45 10.73
CA SER A 142 7.67 -7.38 10.73
C SER A 142 8.21 -7.62 12.12
N SER A 143 9.29 -8.38 12.23
CA SER A 143 9.98 -8.61 13.50
C SER A 143 11.01 -7.52 13.82
N LEU A 144 11.34 -6.66 12.85
CA LEU A 144 12.26 -5.53 13.01
C LEU A 144 11.66 -4.26 12.44
N HIS A 145 12.00 -3.13 13.06
CA HIS A 145 11.79 -1.83 12.44
C HIS A 145 12.71 -1.66 11.22
N PRO A 146 12.27 -0.99 10.14
CA PRO A 146 13.12 -0.79 8.96
C PRO A 146 14.46 -0.14 9.26
N THR A 147 14.52 0.81 10.22
CA THR A 147 15.78 1.45 10.62
C THR A 147 16.78 0.50 11.28
N GLN A 148 16.35 -0.69 11.71
CA GLN A 148 17.20 -1.72 12.30
C GLN A 148 17.79 -2.66 11.24
N TRP A 149 17.27 -2.64 10.01
CA TRP A 149 17.81 -3.45 8.91
C TRP A 149 19.28 -3.17 8.62
N LYS A 150 19.76 -1.94 8.91
CA LYS A 150 21.18 -1.56 8.83
C LYS A 150 22.13 -2.45 9.63
N GLY A 151 21.61 -3.14 10.67
CA GLY A 151 22.37 -4.05 11.50
C GLY A 151 22.51 -5.46 10.95
N SER A 152 21.71 -5.83 9.94
CA SER A 152 21.67 -7.17 9.37
C SER A 152 22.96 -7.51 8.61
N LYS A 153 23.49 -8.71 8.80
CA LYS A 153 24.72 -9.18 8.13
C LYS A 153 24.46 -10.06 6.91
N PHE A 154 23.35 -10.78 6.93
CA PHE A 154 22.83 -11.51 5.78
C PHE A 154 21.36 -11.12 5.60
N ILE A 155 21.01 -10.83 4.36
CA ILE A 155 19.68 -10.40 3.95
C ILE A 155 19.25 -11.27 2.78
N LEU A 156 18.14 -11.98 2.95
CA LEU A 156 17.49 -12.73 1.88
C LEU A 156 16.24 -11.96 1.45
N SER A 157 16.24 -11.42 0.24
CA SER A 157 15.05 -10.80 -0.36
C SER A 157 14.30 -11.83 -1.18
N VAL A 158 12.99 -11.94 -0.98
CA VAL A 158 12.09 -12.82 -1.73
C VAL A 158 10.98 -11.97 -2.33
N ASP A 159 11.14 -11.65 -3.61
CA ASP A 159 10.21 -10.86 -4.40
C ASP A 159 9.82 -9.57 -3.65
N ALA A 160 10.78 -8.82 -3.12
CA ALA A 160 10.51 -7.68 -2.24
C ALA A 160 11.11 -6.40 -2.83
N GLU A 161 10.24 -5.45 -3.20
CA GLU A 161 10.61 -4.18 -3.82
C GLU A 161 10.34 -2.97 -2.89
N PRO A 162 11.17 -2.75 -1.86
CA PRO A 162 10.99 -1.61 -0.97
C PRO A 162 11.27 -0.27 -1.68
N VAL A 163 11.89 -0.26 -2.87
CA VAL A 163 12.12 0.99 -3.60
C VAL A 163 10.82 1.56 -4.15
N PHE A 164 9.83 0.71 -4.45
CA PHE A 164 8.55 1.16 -5.00
C PHE A 164 7.53 1.40 -3.90
N SER A 165 7.34 0.45 -3.00
CA SER A 165 6.33 0.54 -1.94
C SER A 165 6.80 1.44 -0.79
N GLU A 166 7.98 1.17 -0.21
CA GLU A 166 8.50 1.83 1.00
C GLU A 166 9.87 2.48 0.80
N VAL A 167 9.93 3.44 -0.13
CA VAL A 167 11.17 4.01 -0.70
C VAL A 167 12.27 4.28 0.33
N MET A 168 11.91 4.93 1.44
CA MET A 168 12.88 5.37 2.45
C MET A 168 13.43 4.23 3.31
N ALA A 169 12.72 3.10 3.42
CA ALA A 169 13.22 1.91 4.10
C ALA A 169 14.44 1.31 3.37
N THR A 170 14.52 1.47 2.04
CA THR A 170 15.65 1.01 1.21
C THR A 170 16.98 1.57 1.68
N ARG A 171 17.01 2.81 2.19
CA ARG A 171 18.23 3.43 2.72
C ARG A 171 18.91 2.53 3.75
N TRP A 172 18.13 1.93 4.66
CA TRP A 172 18.68 1.10 5.72
C TRP A 172 19.23 -0.23 5.22
N LEU A 173 18.68 -0.75 4.12
CA LEU A 173 19.27 -1.88 3.40
C LEU A 173 20.59 -1.49 2.74
N VAL A 174 20.63 -0.33 2.08
CA VAL A 174 21.88 0.20 1.50
C VAL A 174 22.93 0.38 2.59
N ASP A 175 22.60 1.02 3.71
CA ASP A 175 23.52 1.19 4.85
C ASP A 175 24.05 -0.16 5.36
N ALA A 176 23.21 -1.21 5.41
CA ALA A 176 23.65 -2.56 5.76
C ALA A 176 24.67 -3.10 4.75
N ILE A 177 24.37 -2.99 3.45
CA ILE A 177 25.18 -3.51 2.34
C ILE A 177 26.53 -2.79 2.27
N GLU A 178 26.53 -1.47 2.35
CA GLU A 178 27.76 -0.65 2.38
C GLU A 178 28.58 -0.95 3.65
N SER A 179 27.94 -1.37 4.75
CA SER A 179 28.59 -1.88 5.97
C SER A 179 29.02 -3.36 5.88
N GLY A 180 28.95 -3.97 4.69
CA GLY A 180 29.42 -5.32 4.41
C GLY A 180 28.37 -6.43 4.51
N ALA A 181 27.08 -6.11 4.61
CA ALA A 181 26.03 -7.13 4.58
C ALA A 181 25.99 -7.86 3.23
N TYR A 182 25.69 -9.15 3.28
CA TYR A 182 25.47 -9.97 2.09
C TYR A 182 23.97 -9.98 1.74
N LEU A 183 23.62 -9.34 0.63
CA LEU A 183 22.26 -9.38 0.06
C LEU A 183 22.17 -10.48 -1.00
N PHE A 184 21.25 -11.41 -0.78
CA PHE A 184 20.83 -12.45 -1.72
C PHE A 184 19.38 -12.18 -2.17
N CYS A 185 19.16 -12.00 -3.46
CA CYS A 185 17.82 -11.73 -4.02
C CYS A 185 17.27 -12.92 -4.81
N LEU A 186 16.08 -13.37 -4.45
CA LEU A 186 15.19 -14.19 -5.26
C LEU A 186 14.06 -13.26 -5.73
N SER A 187 13.87 -13.07 -7.03
CA SER A 187 12.77 -12.22 -7.50
C SER A 187 12.24 -12.70 -8.86
N SER A 188 10.97 -12.43 -9.12
CA SER A 188 10.30 -12.65 -10.40
C SER A 188 10.64 -11.59 -11.44
N ARG A 189 11.13 -10.43 -11.00
CA ARG A 189 11.60 -9.32 -11.84
C ARG A 189 12.91 -8.77 -11.31
N TYR A 190 13.61 -7.97 -12.11
CA TYR A 190 14.77 -7.26 -11.63
C TYR A 190 14.28 -6.11 -10.76
N GLU A 191 14.15 -6.38 -9.47
CA GLU A 191 13.86 -5.36 -8.48
C GLU A 191 15.03 -4.39 -8.38
N THR A 192 14.74 -3.15 -8.03
CA THR A 192 15.79 -2.14 -7.84
C THR A 192 16.76 -2.56 -6.73
N LEU A 193 16.28 -3.29 -5.73
CA LEU A 193 17.11 -3.91 -4.70
C LEU A 193 18.14 -4.91 -5.27
N CYS A 194 17.82 -5.62 -6.36
CA CYS A 194 18.73 -6.56 -7.02
C CYS A 194 20.01 -5.89 -7.55
N ALA A 195 19.98 -4.57 -7.82
CA ALA A 195 21.16 -3.82 -8.25
C ALA A 195 22.27 -3.77 -7.20
N LYS A 196 21.90 -3.88 -5.91
CA LYS A 196 22.84 -3.91 -4.78
C LYS A 196 23.14 -5.33 -4.28
N ALA A 197 22.50 -6.35 -4.86
CA ALA A 197 22.64 -7.73 -4.42
C ALA A 197 23.99 -8.32 -4.83
N LYS A 198 24.63 -9.04 -3.90
CA LYS A 198 25.84 -9.84 -4.19
C LYS A 198 25.51 -11.04 -5.06
N GLU A 199 24.35 -11.64 -4.80
CA GLU A 199 23.79 -12.69 -5.62
C GLU A 199 22.31 -12.40 -5.89
N ARG A 200 21.89 -12.62 -7.13
CA ARG A 200 20.49 -12.48 -7.55
C ARG A 200 20.08 -13.62 -8.46
N ARG A 201 18.81 -14.02 -8.36
CA ARG A 201 18.19 -15.04 -9.20
C ARG A 201 16.83 -14.54 -9.65
N LEU A 202 16.65 -14.46 -10.96
CA LEU A 202 15.34 -14.25 -11.57
C LEU A 202 14.64 -15.60 -11.67
N LEU A 203 13.62 -15.80 -10.85
CA LEU A 203 12.87 -17.05 -10.73
C LEU A 203 11.37 -16.76 -10.72
N LYS A 204 10.59 -17.58 -11.42
CA LYS A 204 9.13 -17.56 -11.26
C LYS A 204 8.73 -17.97 -9.83
N PRO A 205 7.58 -17.49 -9.32
CA PRO A 205 7.20 -17.64 -7.90
C PRO A 205 7.24 -19.05 -7.33
N ASN A 206 6.82 -20.07 -8.09
CA ASN A 206 6.86 -21.45 -7.61
C ASN A 206 8.28 -21.96 -7.36
N LEU A 207 9.27 -21.56 -8.17
CA LEU A 207 10.67 -21.91 -7.97
C LEU A 207 11.29 -21.16 -6.79
N MET A 208 10.82 -19.94 -6.50
CA MET A 208 11.21 -19.24 -5.27
C MET A 208 10.71 -19.98 -4.03
N MET A 209 9.48 -20.49 -4.06
CA MET A 209 8.95 -21.31 -2.96
C MET A 209 9.72 -22.63 -2.80
N ASP A 210 10.06 -23.32 -3.89
CA ASP A 210 10.89 -24.52 -3.86
C ASP A 210 12.28 -24.25 -3.27
N PHE A 211 12.88 -23.11 -3.61
CA PHE A 211 14.16 -22.68 -3.05
C PHE A 211 14.07 -22.53 -1.53
N LEU A 212 13.07 -21.80 -1.04
CA LEU A 212 12.84 -21.60 0.39
C LEU A 212 12.55 -22.91 1.13
N GLU A 213 11.75 -23.80 0.54
CA GLU A 213 11.50 -25.14 1.09
C GLU A 213 12.79 -25.96 1.21
N SER A 214 13.65 -25.88 0.20
CA SER A 214 14.95 -26.56 0.19
C SER A 214 15.91 -26.07 1.29
N LEU A 215 15.75 -24.83 1.77
CA LEU A 215 16.51 -24.34 2.95
C LEU A 215 16.13 -25.12 4.22
N LEU A 216 14.90 -25.63 4.30
CA LEU A 216 14.42 -26.35 5.46
C LEU A 216 14.81 -27.83 5.45
N ASP A 217 15.19 -28.37 4.30
CA ASP A 217 15.63 -29.76 4.13
C ASP A 217 16.98 -30.02 4.85
N PRO A 218 17.13 -31.10 5.64
CA PRO A 218 18.42 -31.49 6.22
C PRO A 218 19.44 -32.01 5.20
N GLU A 219 18.99 -32.55 4.06
CA GLU A 219 19.87 -33.13 3.05
C GLU A 219 20.73 -32.07 2.35
N LYS A 220 21.91 -32.50 1.88
CA LYS A 220 22.81 -31.65 1.10
C LYS A 220 22.18 -31.39 -0.27
N LYS A 221 21.95 -30.11 -0.58
CA LYS A 221 21.44 -29.66 -1.88
C LYS A 221 22.54 -29.02 -2.71
N GLU A 222 22.15 -28.36 -3.80
CA GLU A 222 23.02 -27.55 -4.63
C GLU A 222 23.80 -26.52 -3.80
N GLU A 223 25.01 -26.18 -4.27
CA GLU A 223 25.97 -25.35 -3.54
C GLU A 223 25.39 -24.03 -3.02
N ARG A 224 24.52 -23.40 -3.80
CA ARG A 224 23.88 -22.11 -3.44
C ARG A 224 22.86 -22.26 -2.32
N ILE A 225 22.05 -23.31 -2.35
CA ILE A 225 21.09 -23.62 -1.26
C ILE A 225 21.87 -23.87 0.02
N GLU A 226 22.97 -24.62 -0.05
CA GLU A 226 23.86 -24.88 1.09
C GLU A 226 24.53 -23.60 1.61
N PHE A 227 24.93 -22.68 0.72
CA PHE A 227 25.45 -21.37 1.11
C PHE A 227 24.42 -20.55 1.90
N VAL A 228 23.18 -20.44 1.40
CA VAL A 228 22.12 -19.72 2.11
C VAL A 228 21.77 -20.39 3.43
N LYS A 229 21.64 -21.73 3.47
CA LYS A 229 21.41 -22.51 4.71
C LYS A 229 22.48 -22.22 5.76
N LYS A 230 23.76 -22.26 5.38
CA LYS A 230 24.89 -21.96 6.27
C LYS A 230 24.87 -20.50 6.73
N SER A 231 24.59 -19.56 5.83
CA SER A 231 24.50 -18.13 6.17
C SER A 231 23.40 -17.89 7.21
N LEU A 232 22.20 -18.43 7.00
CA LEU A 232 21.09 -18.30 7.96
C LEU A 232 21.42 -18.93 9.32
N PHE A 233 22.16 -20.04 9.34
CA PHE A 233 22.55 -20.73 10.56
C PHE A 233 23.65 -19.99 11.35
N LEU A 234 24.71 -19.55 10.66
CA LEU A 234 25.88 -18.90 11.27
C LEU A 234 25.59 -17.45 11.66
N LEU A 235 24.83 -16.73 10.83
CA LEU A 235 24.48 -15.33 11.04
C LEU A 235 23.06 -15.25 11.63
N ARG A 236 22.92 -15.67 12.89
CA ARG A 236 21.64 -15.61 13.61
C ARG A 236 21.06 -14.19 13.57
N GLY A 237 19.73 -14.09 13.46
CA GLY A 237 19.05 -12.82 13.27
C GLY A 237 19.18 -12.25 11.84
N SER A 238 19.60 -13.07 10.87
CA SER A 238 19.49 -12.78 9.43
C SER A 238 18.09 -12.24 9.09
N LEU A 239 18.03 -11.27 8.18
CA LEU A 239 16.77 -10.65 7.76
C LEU A 239 16.24 -11.32 6.49
N VAL A 240 14.97 -11.70 6.49
CA VAL A 240 14.25 -12.15 5.31
C VAL A 240 13.18 -11.12 4.94
N LEU A 241 13.28 -10.52 3.76
CA LEU A 241 12.28 -9.60 3.24
C LEU A 241 11.37 -10.33 2.25
N ILE A 242 10.07 -10.07 2.32
CA ILE A 242 9.07 -10.75 1.49
C ILE A 242 8.10 -9.72 0.91
N GLY A 243 7.83 -9.77 -0.40
CA GLY A 243 6.78 -8.97 -1.01
C GLY A 243 5.39 -9.34 -0.49
N ALA A 244 4.62 -8.34 -0.07
CA ALA A 244 3.25 -8.51 0.40
C ALA A 244 2.31 -9.04 -0.70
N HIS A 245 2.63 -8.78 -1.98
CA HIS A 245 1.87 -9.33 -3.11
C HIS A 245 1.86 -10.86 -3.14
N LEU A 246 2.89 -11.52 -2.61
CA LEU A 246 2.90 -12.99 -2.49
C LEU A 246 1.83 -13.48 -1.51
N LEU A 247 1.43 -12.67 -0.53
CA LEU A 247 0.29 -12.94 0.34
C LEU A 247 -1.05 -12.61 -0.32
N ASN A 248 -1.06 -11.81 -1.37
CA ASN A 248 -2.24 -11.56 -2.20
C ASN A 248 -2.33 -12.49 -3.41
N SER A 249 -1.74 -13.69 -3.29
CA SER A 249 -1.61 -14.63 -4.39
C SER A 249 -1.91 -16.06 -3.92
N PRO A 250 -2.02 -17.03 -4.85
CA PRO A 250 -2.16 -18.45 -4.49
C PRO A 250 -1.02 -19.03 -3.62
N PHE A 251 0.07 -18.28 -3.43
CA PHE A 251 1.21 -18.69 -2.59
C PHE A 251 1.07 -18.32 -1.11
N GLU A 252 0.05 -17.55 -0.71
CA GLU A 252 -0.10 -16.98 0.64
C GLU A 252 0.19 -17.98 1.76
N LYS A 253 -0.57 -19.08 1.80
CA LYS A 253 -0.44 -20.11 2.84
C LYS A 253 0.98 -20.67 2.87
N LYS A 254 1.59 -20.88 1.69
CA LYS A 254 2.94 -21.46 1.62
C LYS A 254 4.00 -20.48 2.08
N VAL A 255 3.86 -19.19 1.76
CA VAL A 255 4.76 -18.14 2.24
C VAL A 255 4.72 -18.07 3.76
N VAL A 256 3.52 -18.00 4.36
CA VAL A 256 3.39 -17.93 5.83
C VAL A 256 3.99 -19.19 6.49
N GLU A 257 3.71 -20.39 5.96
CA GLU A 257 4.30 -21.64 6.43
C GLU A 257 5.84 -21.59 6.39
N LEU A 258 6.42 -21.21 5.26
CA LEU A 258 7.87 -21.22 5.06
C LEU A 258 8.57 -20.21 5.97
N ILE A 259 8.04 -18.99 6.10
CA ILE A 259 8.63 -17.98 6.98
C ILE A 259 8.52 -18.40 8.46
N ALA A 260 7.39 -18.97 8.89
CA ALA A 260 7.24 -19.51 10.24
C ALA A 260 8.27 -20.64 10.51
N ARG A 261 8.46 -21.56 9.57
CA ARG A 261 9.44 -22.65 9.69
C ARG A 261 10.89 -22.16 9.67
N LEU A 262 11.23 -21.20 8.81
CA LEU A 262 12.55 -20.57 8.77
C LEU A 262 12.84 -19.85 10.09
N LYS A 263 11.86 -19.14 10.64
CA LYS A 263 11.97 -18.50 11.95
C LYS A 263 12.22 -19.51 13.06
N ASN A 264 11.44 -20.58 13.12
CA ASN A 264 11.63 -21.64 14.12
C ASN A 264 12.98 -22.36 13.99
N LYS A 265 13.46 -22.59 12.76
CA LYS A 265 14.71 -23.34 12.51
C LYS A 265 15.96 -22.48 12.70
N TYR A 266 15.94 -21.23 12.23
CA TYR A 266 17.14 -20.39 12.13
C TYR A 266 17.11 -19.14 13.01
N GLY A 267 15.97 -18.81 13.63
CA GLY A 267 15.82 -17.57 14.41
C GLY A 267 15.98 -16.31 13.52
N ILE A 268 15.47 -16.36 12.29
CA ILE A 268 15.49 -15.21 11.38
C ILE A 268 14.63 -14.06 11.91
N ASN A 269 15.01 -12.87 11.52
CA ASN A 269 14.12 -11.73 11.45
C ASN A 269 13.40 -11.71 10.10
N TYR A 270 12.21 -11.14 10.04
CA TYR A 270 11.46 -11.00 8.79
C TYR A 270 10.77 -9.63 8.70
N GLY A 271 10.44 -9.22 7.48
CA GLY A 271 9.57 -8.07 7.22
C GLY A 271 8.85 -8.22 5.89
N PHE A 272 7.55 -7.94 5.88
CA PHE A 272 6.79 -7.82 4.64
C PHE A 272 6.93 -6.40 4.06
N VAL A 273 7.04 -6.32 2.74
CA VAL A 273 7.24 -5.10 1.96
C VAL A 273 5.99 -4.89 1.10
N GLY A 274 5.30 -3.76 1.25
CA GLY A 274 3.96 -3.50 0.70
C GLY A 274 2.85 -3.48 1.75
N ASP A 275 1.61 -3.39 1.28
CA ASP A 275 0.44 -3.22 2.15
C ASP A 275 -0.01 -4.51 2.82
N LEU A 276 -0.31 -4.42 4.10
CA LEU A 276 -0.97 -5.47 4.88
C LEU A 276 -2.01 -4.85 5.79
N MET A 277 -3.09 -5.58 6.04
CA MET A 277 -4.13 -5.22 6.99
C MET A 277 -3.92 -6.02 8.29
N PRO A 278 -3.40 -5.38 9.35
CA PRO A 278 -3.09 -6.07 10.61
C PRO A 278 -4.29 -6.23 11.55
N PHE A 279 -5.48 -5.77 11.14
CA PHE A 279 -6.70 -5.84 11.94
C PHE A 279 -7.77 -6.68 11.25
N PRO A 280 -8.74 -7.24 11.99
CA PRO A 280 -9.81 -8.06 11.41
C PRO A 280 -10.64 -7.32 10.35
N ALA A 281 -10.48 -7.73 9.09
CA ALA A 281 -11.27 -7.30 7.94
C ALA A 281 -11.44 -8.49 6.98
N LYS A 282 -12.32 -8.32 5.99
CA LYS A 282 -12.51 -9.27 4.87
C LYS A 282 -11.70 -8.80 3.67
N ARG A 283 -11.31 -9.71 2.77
CA ARG A 283 -10.61 -9.31 1.55
C ARG A 283 -11.56 -8.97 0.41
N LEU A 284 -11.11 -8.18 -0.55
CA LEU A 284 -11.93 -7.76 -1.68
C LEU A 284 -12.43 -8.95 -2.53
N GLU A 285 -11.72 -10.07 -2.55
CA GLU A 285 -12.18 -11.31 -3.21
C GLU A 285 -13.50 -11.81 -2.61
N GLU A 286 -13.62 -11.82 -1.28
CA GLU A 286 -14.87 -12.20 -0.59
C GLU A 286 -16.00 -11.23 -0.87
N PHE A 287 -15.68 -9.95 -1.09
CA PHE A 287 -16.69 -8.95 -1.47
C PHE A 287 -17.30 -9.29 -2.83
N PHE A 288 -16.50 -9.69 -3.82
CA PHE A 288 -17.02 -10.02 -5.15
C PHE A 288 -17.96 -11.22 -5.14
N GLU A 289 -17.73 -12.21 -4.27
CA GLU A 289 -18.62 -13.36 -4.09
C GLU A 289 -19.98 -12.96 -3.47
N ARG A 290 -20.00 -11.84 -2.74
CA ARG A 290 -21.13 -11.39 -1.93
C ARG A 290 -21.72 -10.07 -2.41
N LEU A 291 -21.30 -9.56 -3.56
CA LEU A 291 -21.65 -8.24 -4.08
C LEU A 291 -23.17 -8.03 -4.12
N GLU A 292 -23.93 -9.04 -4.53
CA GLU A 292 -25.40 -9.01 -4.64
C GLU A 292 -26.11 -8.91 -3.28
N GLU A 293 -25.45 -9.24 -2.17
CA GLU A 293 -26.03 -9.08 -0.83
C GLU A 293 -26.15 -7.61 -0.40
N PHE A 294 -25.41 -6.70 -1.04
CA PHE A 294 -25.27 -5.32 -0.61
C PHE A 294 -26.12 -4.37 -1.45
N ASP A 295 -26.94 -3.58 -0.75
CA ASP A 295 -27.71 -2.47 -1.32
C ASP A 295 -26.86 -1.20 -1.39
N ASN A 296 -25.98 -0.99 -0.40
CA ASN A 296 -25.17 0.21 -0.30
C ASN A 296 -23.67 -0.12 -0.18
N LEU A 297 -22.84 0.72 -0.80
CA LEU A 297 -21.40 0.67 -0.68
C LEU A 297 -20.87 2.02 -0.17
N VAL A 298 -19.96 2.00 0.80
CA VAL A 298 -19.20 3.18 1.23
C VAL A 298 -17.72 2.93 0.93
N VAL A 299 -17.13 3.74 0.05
CA VAL A 299 -15.82 3.46 -0.57
C VAL A 299 -14.81 4.57 -0.29
N PHE A 300 -13.60 4.18 0.12
CA PHE A 300 -12.49 5.08 0.40
C PHE A 300 -11.31 4.73 -0.49
N GLY A 301 -10.91 5.66 -1.37
CA GLY A 301 -9.85 5.41 -2.36
C GLY A 301 -10.34 4.65 -3.60
N ASN A 302 -9.40 4.28 -4.48
CA ASN A 302 -9.69 3.84 -5.84
C ASN A 302 -9.92 2.33 -6.00
N LEU A 303 -10.82 1.74 -5.20
CA LEU A 303 -11.00 0.28 -5.17
C LEU A 303 -11.71 -0.29 -6.40
N PHE A 304 -12.44 0.52 -7.16
CA PHE A 304 -13.12 0.04 -8.37
C PHE A 304 -12.17 -0.28 -9.52
N ARG A 305 -10.87 0.05 -9.41
CA ARG A 305 -9.84 -0.43 -10.33
C ARG A 305 -9.71 -1.97 -10.36
N TYR A 306 -10.16 -2.65 -9.30
CA TYR A 306 -10.17 -4.11 -9.22
C TYR A 306 -11.48 -4.74 -9.73
N PHE A 307 -12.47 -3.92 -10.10
CA PHE A 307 -13.79 -4.41 -10.49
C PHE A 307 -13.80 -4.80 -11.96
N LYS A 308 -14.31 -6.00 -12.22
CA LYS A 308 -14.65 -6.44 -13.56
C LYS A 308 -15.87 -5.71 -14.10
N GLU A 309 -16.05 -5.77 -15.41
CA GLU A 309 -17.22 -5.19 -16.10
C GLU A 309 -18.55 -5.64 -15.50
N GLU A 310 -18.70 -6.93 -15.15
CA GLU A 310 -19.93 -7.40 -14.51
C GLU A 310 -20.16 -6.77 -13.12
N HIS A 311 -19.09 -6.53 -12.36
CA HIS A 311 -19.20 -5.91 -11.04
C HIS A 311 -19.57 -4.43 -11.17
N LEU A 312 -18.96 -3.71 -12.12
CA LEU A 312 -19.28 -2.31 -12.40
C LEU A 312 -20.73 -2.13 -12.83
N LYS A 313 -21.25 -3.01 -13.69
CA LYS A 313 -22.68 -3.00 -14.09
C LYS A 313 -23.61 -3.25 -12.90
N ALA A 314 -23.22 -4.13 -11.97
CA ALA A 314 -24.02 -4.40 -10.78
C ALA A 314 -24.16 -3.17 -9.86
N LEU A 315 -23.26 -2.18 -9.96
CA LEU A 315 -23.32 -0.95 -9.18
C LEU A 315 -24.52 -0.06 -9.54
N GLU A 316 -25.07 -0.18 -10.75
CA GLU A 316 -26.26 0.60 -11.18
C GLU A 316 -27.49 0.35 -10.31
N LYS A 317 -27.53 -0.80 -9.62
CA LYS A 317 -28.62 -1.20 -8.72
C LYS A 317 -28.33 -0.90 -7.26
N LYS A 318 -27.20 -0.28 -6.94
CA LYS A 318 -26.71 -0.06 -5.58
C LYS A 318 -26.61 1.43 -5.29
N PHE A 319 -26.63 1.82 -4.03
CA PHE A 319 -26.30 3.19 -3.63
C PHE A 319 -24.82 3.26 -3.23
N VAL A 320 -24.02 3.89 -4.07
CA VAL A 320 -22.56 4.00 -3.87
C VAL A 320 -22.21 5.39 -3.35
N VAL A 321 -21.65 5.43 -2.15
CA VAL A 321 -21.04 6.62 -1.55
C VAL A 321 -19.53 6.48 -1.65
N SER A 322 -18.81 7.52 -2.06
CA SER A 322 -17.36 7.48 -2.02
C SER A 322 -16.70 8.79 -1.61
N PHE A 323 -15.48 8.64 -1.08
CA PHE A 323 -14.59 9.73 -0.68
C PHE A 323 -13.34 9.68 -1.56
N GLN A 324 -13.18 10.66 -2.44
CA GLN A 324 -12.14 10.65 -3.47
C GLN A 324 -11.36 11.96 -3.51
N VAL A 325 -10.08 11.85 -3.86
CA VAL A 325 -9.20 13.00 -4.08
C VAL A 325 -9.31 13.49 -5.54
N PHE A 326 -9.47 12.55 -6.47
CA PHE A 326 -9.49 12.79 -7.91
C PHE A 326 -10.68 12.09 -8.57
N PRO A 327 -11.12 12.51 -9.76
CA PRO A 327 -12.23 11.91 -10.51
C PRO A 327 -11.84 10.56 -11.16
N ASN A 328 -11.40 9.60 -10.34
CA ASN A 328 -11.05 8.24 -10.74
C ASN A 328 -12.28 7.36 -11.05
N ILE A 329 -12.06 6.11 -11.46
CA ILE A 329 -13.13 5.14 -11.73
C ILE A 329 -14.08 4.96 -10.54
N THR A 330 -13.57 4.96 -9.30
CA THR A 330 -14.46 4.91 -8.13
C THR A 330 -15.39 6.12 -8.08
N ALA A 331 -14.88 7.33 -8.34
CA ALA A 331 -15.68 8.54 -8.42
C ALA A 331 -16.74 8.44 -9.53
N HIS A 332 -16.37 7.88 -10.69
CA HIS A 332 -17.26 7.77 -11.85
C HIS A 332 -18.50 6.88 -11.60
N TYR A 333 -18.32 5.78 -10.87
CA TYR A 333 -19.40 4.86 -10.51
C TYR A 333 -20.06 5.18 -9.15
N SER A 334 -19.77 6.35 -8.58
CA SER A 334 -20.40 6.81 -7.34
C SER A 334 -21.75 7.49 -7.59
N HIS A 335 -22.69 7.25 -6.69
CA HIS A 335 -23.98 7.95 -6.65
C HIS A 335 -23.91 9.22 -5.79
N LEU A 336 -23.11 9.17 -4.72
CA LEU A 336 -22.80 10.32 -3.88
C LEU A 336 -21.29 10.37 -3.64
N LEU A 337 -20.67 11.45 -4.10
CA LEU A 337 -19.23 11.64 -4.12
C LEU A 337 -18.84 12.83 -3.25
N PHE A 338 -17.89 12.63 -2.35
CA PHE A 338 -17.28 13.67 -1.53
C PHE A 338 -15.83 13.88 -1.96
N ALA A 339 -15.44 15.12 -2.22
CA ALA A 339 -14.04 15.51 -2.26
C ALA A 339 -13.42 15.30 -0.87
N SER A 340 -12.32 14.55 -0.80
CA SER A 340 -11.78 14.04 0.47
C SER A 340 -10.49 14.71 0.90
N THR A 341 -10.32 14.87 2.22
CA THR A 341 -9.06 15.28 2.84
C THR A 341 -7.98 14.21 2.67
N MET A 342 -6.74 14.67 2.48
CA MET A 342 -5.54 13.85 2.55
C MET A 342 -5.02 13.75 3.99
N PHE A 343 -4.11 12.80 4.26
CA PHE A 343 -3.56 12.54 5.59
C PHE A 343 -2.85 13.73 6.28
N TYR A 344 -2.46 14.77 5.53
CA TYR A 344 -1.84 15.98 6.07
C TYR A 344 -2.86 17.12 6.31
N GLU A 345 -4.11 16.93 5.90
CA GLU A 345 -5.23 17.88 6.06
C GLU A 345 -6.17 17.50 7.21
N ARG A 346 -5.83 16.42 7.92
CA ARG A 346 -6.55 15.91 9.09
C ARG A 346 -5.59 15.15 9.99
N ASP A 347 -6.01 14.89 11.22
CA ASP A 347 -5.34 13.88 12.04
C ASP A 347 -5.54 12.50 11.39
N PHE A 348 -4.46 11.75 11.25
CA PHE A 348 -4.49 10.48 10.54
C PHE A 348 -3.55 9.48 11.21
N ILE A 349 -4.02 8.25 11.42
CA ILE A 349 -3.18 7.14 11.86
C ILE A 349 -3.05 6.17 10.70
N ASN A 350 -1.83 6.02 10.18
CA ASN A 350 -1.48 4.99 9.22
C ASN A 350 -1.25 3.66 9.94
N TYR A 351 -1.91 2.61 9.43
CA TYR A 351 -1.86 1.27 10.01
C TYR A 351 -1.79 0.16 8.95
N ARG A 352 -1.95 0.50 7.66
CA ARG A 352 -2.02 -0.47 6.56
C ARG A 352 -0.69 -0.55 5.83
N HIS A 353 0.27 -1.27 6.40
CA HIS A 353 1.58 -1.51 5.79
C HIS A 353 2.31 -2.68 6.46
N GLY A 354 3.31 -3.24 5.76
CA GLY A 354 4.03 -4.46 6.16
C GLY A 354 5.06 -4.32 7.30
N PHE A 355 5.22 -3.13 7.91
CA PHE A 355 6.28 -2.89 8.91
C PHE A 355 5.87 -3.05 10.38
N GLY A 356 4.59 -3.31 10.66
CA GLY A 356 4.16 -3.71 12.00
C GLY A 356 4.20 -2.62 13.08
N TYR A 357 4.01 -1.36 12.70
CA TYR A 357 3.81 -0.24 13.62
C TYR A 357 2.70 0.68 13.10
N LEU A 358 2.17 1.53 13.97
CA LEU A 358 1.26 2.62 13.63
C LEU A 358 2.05 3.91 13.49
N VAL A 359 1.60 4.81 12.61
CA VAL A 359 2.19 6.16 12.45
C VAL A 359 1.10 7.20 12.61
N TYR A 360 1.31 8.17 13.50
CA TYR A 360 0.41 9.32 13.65
C TYR A 360 0.91 10.50 12.81
N SER A 361 0.13 10.85 11.79
CA SER A 361 0.27 12.07 10.99
C SER A 361 -0.67 13.14 11.54
N PRO A 362 -0.16 14.19 12.20
CA PRO A 362 -0.99 15.31 12.63
C PRO A 362 -1.45 16.14 11.43
N LYS A 363 -2.56 16.87 11.59
CA LYS A 363 -2.98 17.89 10.61
C LYS A 363 -1.92 19.00 10.51
N THR A 364 -1.37 19.20 9.30
CA THR A 364 -0.36 20.23 9.02
C THR A 364 -0.83 21.30 8.04
N LEU A 365 -1.91 21.05 7.30
CA LEU A 365 -2.55 22.00 6.38
C LEU A 365 -4.04 22.09 6.70
N GLU A 366 -4.62 23.29 6.70
CA GLU A 366 -6.09 23.38 6.71
C GLU A 366 -6.62 23.06 5.31
N PRO A 367 -7.59 22.14 5.18
CA PRO A 367 -8.17 21.80 3.89
C PRO A 367 -8.84 23.02 3.24
N GLU A 368 -8.79 23.08 1.91
CA GLU A 368 -9.53 24.09 1.15
C GLU A 368 -11.05 23.88 1.28
N GLU A 369 -11.82 24.93 0.99
CA GLU A 369 -13.28 24.86 0.97
C GLU A 369 -13.76 23.77 -0.01
N GLY A 370 -14.78 23.01 0.41
CA GLY A 370 -15.33 21.91 -0.36
C GLY A 370 -14.54 20.60 -0.24
N ILE A 371 -13.59 20.49 0.69
CA ILE A 371 -12.88 19.24 0.99
C ILE A 371 -13.34 18.73 2.36
N TYR A 372 -13.72 17.45 2.43
CA TYR A 372 -14.40 16.89 3.60
C TYR A 372 -13.61 15.75 4.25
N ASN A 373 -13.61 15.74 5.58
CA ASN A 373 -13.08 14.64 6.37
C ASN A 373 -14.08 13.47 6.37
N PRO A 374 -13.74 12.30 5.80
CA PRO A 374 -14.66 11.18 5.70
C PRO A 374 -15.25 10.72 7.04
N TYR A 375 -14.43 10.64 8.09
CA TYR A 375 -14.90 10.30 9.42
C TYR A 375 -15.96 11.28 9.94
N GLU A 376 -15.76 12.59 9.80
CA GLU A 376 -16.71 13.60 10.30
C GLU A 376 -18.07 13.52 9.57
N VAL A 377 -18.03 13.34 8.25
CA VAL A 377 -19.24 13.17 7.42
C VAL A 377 -20.02 11.94 7.87
N LEU A 378 -19.36 10.79 7.97
CA LEU A 378 -20.01 9.53 8.32
C LEU A 378 -20.43 9.49 9.79
N SER A 379 -19.61 10.02 10.70
CA SER A 379 -19.96 10.17 12.12
C SER A 379 -21.25 10.98 12.26
N SER A 380 -21.40 12.05 11.49
CA SER A 380 -22.60 12.89 11.47
C SER A 380 -23.81 12.18 10.84
N ALA A 381 -23.58 11.41 9.78
CA ALA A 381 -24.64 10.62 9.13
C ALA A 381 -25.16 9.52 10.05
N PHE A 382 -24.27 8.76 10.68
CA PHE A 382 -24.64 7.63 11.54
C PHE A 382 -24.92 8.02 13.00
N SER A 383 -24.68 9.29 13.38
CA SER A 383 -24.75 9.76 14.78
C SER A 383 -23.90 8.93 15.74
N LYS A 384 -22.71 8.51 15.28
CA LYS A 384 -21.79 7.60 15.97
C LYS A 384 -20.41 8.20 16.05
N LYS A 385 -19.73 8.02 17.18
CA LYS A 385 -18.32 8.40 17.38
C LYS A 385 -17.54 7.19 17.84
N VAL A 386 -16.28 7.13 17.45
CA VAL A 386 -15.37 6.06 17.88
C VAL A 386 -14.33 6.61 18.84
N ASP A 387 -13.89 5.77 19.76
CA ASP A 387 -12.82 6.08 20.70
C ASP A 387 -11.54 5.35 20.26
N VAL A 388 -10.71 6.06 19.50
CA VAL A 388 -9.42 5.54 19.02
C VAL A 388 -8.48 5.27 20.18
N ASP A 389 -8.45 6.14 21.18
CA ASP A 389 -7.53 6.01 22.31
C ASP A 389 -7.90 4.74 23.13
N ALA A 390 -9.18 4.47 23.35
CA ALA A 390 -9.65 3.22 23.98
C ALA A 390 -9.33 1.98 23.12
N PHE A 391 -9.49 2.05 21.80
CA PHE A 391 -9.11 0.96 20.90
C PHE A 391 -7.62 0.63 21.02
N LEU A 392 -6.76 1.64 20.97
CA LEU A 392 -5.31 1.48 21.12
C LEU A 392 -4.94 0.91 22.49
N GLN A 393 -5.57 1.39 23.57
CA GLN A 393 -5.36 0.86 24.92
C GLN A 393 -5.77 -0.61 25.05
N ASN A 394 -6.87 -1.03 24.43
CA ASN A 394 -7.31 -2.42 24.40
C ASN A 394 -6.32 -3.33 23.66
N MET A 395 -5.56 -2.79 22.72
CA MET A 395 -4.43 -3.47 22.06
C MET A 395 -3.13 -3.43 22.89
N GLY A 396 -3.16 -2.83 24.08
CA GLY A 396 -2.00 -2.61 24.93
C GLY A 396 -1.03 -1.56 24.37
N LEU A 397 -1.51 -0.64 23.53
CA LEU A 397 -0.75 0.47 22.98
C LEU A 397 -1.03 1.75 23.77
N ASP A 398 -0.06 2.64 23.84
CA ASP A 398 -0.17 3.93 24.53
C ASP A 398 -0.48 5.04 23.50
N PRO A 399 -1.70 5.62 23.51
CA PRO A 399 -2.09 6.68 22.57
C PRO A 399 -1.28 7.95 22.73
N GLN A 400 -0.91 8.31 23.96
CA GLN A 400 -0.11 9.50 24.23
C GLN A 400 1.29 9.32 23.65
N ARG A 401 1.88 8.14 23.88
CA ARG A 401 3.18 7.80 23.27
C ARG A 401 3.13 7.82 21.75
N LEU A 402 2.07 7.31 21.11
CA LEU A 402 1.91 7.40 19.65
C LEU A 402 1.92 8.86 19.18
N LYS A 403 1.21 9.76 19.87
CA LYS A 403 1.17 11.19 19.54
C LYS A 403 2.52 11.89 19.78
N GLU A 404 3.26 11.50 20.82
CA GLU A 404 4.54 12.10 21.20
C GLU A 404 5.75 11.57 20.41
N GLU A 405 5.79 10.26 20.13
CA GLU A 405 6.87 9.61 19.37
C GLU A 405 6.57 9.56 17.88
N GLY A 406 5.31 9.74 17.49
CA GLY A 406 4.83 9.67 16.11
C GLY A 406 4.64 8.25 15.58
N GLU A 407 5.08 7.23 16.31
CA GLU A 407 4.89 5.83 15.97
C GLU A 407 4.78 4.94 17.21
N VAL A 408 4.10 3.79 17.07
CA VAL A 408 4.08 2.74 18.10
C VAL A 408 4.01 1.36 17.46
N TYR A 409 4.79 0.39 17.96
CA TYR A 409 4.78 -0.97 17.42
C TYR A 409 3.49 -1.71 17.76
N LEU A 410 2.98 -2.47 16.79
CA LEU A 410 1.89 -3.39 17.02
C LEU A 410 2.33 -4.50 17.97
N LYS A 411 1.44 -4.86 18.88
CA LYS A 411 1.56 -6.07 19.70
C LYS A 411 0.66 -7.13 19.07
N GLY A 412 1.22 -8.28 18.78
CA GLY A 412 0.49 -9.35 18.11
C GLY A 412 1.20 -10.69 18.21
N LYS A 413 0.58 -11.70 17.63
CA LYS A 413 1.12 -13.05 17.54
C LYS A 413 2.36 -13.06 16.66
N ASP A 414 3.39 -13.78 17.09
CA ASP A 414 4.57 -14.04 16.26
C ASP A 414 4.19 -14.99 15.11
N ILE A 415 4.67 -14.75 13.89
CA ILE A 415 4.42 -15.63 12.74
C ILE A 415 4.82 -17.09 13.02
N ALA A 416 5.84 -17.31 13.87
CA ALA A 416 6.28 -18.63 14.29
C ALA A 416 5.20 -19.44 15.04
N LEU A 417 4.20 -18.76 15.61
CA LEU A 417 3.09 -19.36 16.37
C LEU A 417 1.85 -19.60 15.51
N VAL A 418 1.89 -19.27 14.22
CA VAL A 418 0.80 -19.53 13.29
C VAL A 418 0.77 -21.04 12.99
N LYS A 419 -0.26 -21.72 13.48
CA LYS A 419 -0.46 -23.17 13.36
C LYS A 419 -1.37 -23.51 12.17
N ASP A 420 -1.35 -24.77 11.75
CA ASP A 420 -2.29 -25.37 10.79
C ASP A 420 -2.31 -24.73 9.39
N ILE A 421 -1.25 -24.00 9.04
CA ILE A 421 -1.04 -23.51 7.68
C ILE A 421 -0.15 -24.50 6.94
N SER A 422 -0.77 -25.30 6.08
CA SER A 422 -0.07 -26.04 5.03
C SER A 422 -0.44 -25.42 3.68
N GLY A 423 0.55 -24.85 3.01
CA GLY A 423 0.39 -24.29 1.68
C GLY A 423 0.80 -25.31 0.61
N VAL A 424 0.09 -25.31 -0.51
CA VAL A 424 0.56 -25.97 -1.73
C VAL A 424 1.41 -24.97 -2.51
N ILE A 425 2.39 -25.45 -3.27
CA ILE A 425 3.11 -24.64 -4.28
C ILE A 425 2.38 -24.82 -5.62
N PRO A 426 1.59 -23.84 -6.09
CA PRO A 426 1.01 -23.86 -7.43
C PRO A 426 2.06 -24.17 -8.50
N ARG A 427 1.78 -25.16 -9.36
CA ARG A 427 2.66 -25.53 -10.48
C ARG A 427 2.10 -24.93 -11.76
N SER A 428 2.82 -23.93 -12.30
CA SER A 428 2.52 -23.34 -13.61
C SER A 428 3.81 -23.02 -14.36
N ASP A 429 3.72 -23.03 -15.68
CA ASP A 429 4.79 -22.60 -16.58
C ASP A 429 4.77 -21.11 -16.89
N LEU A 430 3.64 -20.46 -16.61
CA LEU A 430 3.42 -19.03 -16.83
C LEU A 430 2.69 -18.43 -15.63
N PHE A 431 3.19 -17.30 -15.13
CA PHE A 431 2.57 -16.50 -14.09
C PHE A 431 2.35 -15.08 -14.61
N LEU A 432 1.13 -14.58 -14.43
CA LEU A 432 0.83 -13.16 -14.56
C LEU A 432 1.03 -12.51 -13.18
N TYR A 433 1.82 -11.46 -13.14
CA TYR A 433 2.17 -10.72 -11.94
C TYR A 433 1.75 -9.26 -12.12
N THR A 434 0.93 -8.76 -11.20
CA THR A 434 0.48 -7.37 -11.16
C THR A 434 0.75 -6.82 -9.77
N ASP A 435 1.37 -5.65 -9.69
CA ASP A 435 1.75 -5.04 -8.42
C ASP A 435 2.05 -3.56 -8.62
N SER A 436 2.20 -2.87 -7.49
CA SER A 436 2.53 -1.46 -7.49
C SER A 436 3.94 -1.13 -7.89
N THR A 437 4.03 -0.06 -8.67
CA THR A 437 5.27 0.58 -9.08
C THR A 437 5.55 1.82 -8.22
N LEU A 438 6.60 2.57 -8.57
CA LEU A 438 7.06 3.71 -7.79
C LEU A 438 6.03 4.83 -7.68
N VAL A 439 5.18 5.02 -8.69
CA VAL A 439 4.30 6.20 -8.81
C VAL A 439 3.00 6.01 -8.04
N GLU A 440 2.53 4.78 -7.90
CA GLU A 440 1.20 4.45 -7.35
C GLU A 440 0.05 5.15 -8.10
N ASP A 441 -1.20 4.83 -7.76
CA ASP A 441 -2.36 5.36 -8.47
C ASP A 441 -2.46 6.90 -8.41
N LEU A 442 -2.24 7.50 -7.23
CA LEU A 442 -2.28 8.94 -7.01
C LEU A 442 -1.18 9.68 -7.78
N GLY A 443 -0.02 9.06 -8.01
CA GLY A 443 1.08 9.71 -8.70
C GLY A 443 0.80 9.94 -10.19
N HIS A 444 -0.08 9.15 -10.82
CA HIS A 444 -0.49 9.37 -12.22
C HIS A 444 -1.42 10.60 -12.38
N TRP A 445 -1.86 11.23 -11.29
CA TRP A 445 -2.62 12.49 -11.32
C TRP A 445 -1.75 13.74 -11.29
N ASN A 446 -0.41 13.58 -11.23
CA ASN A 446 0.53 14.68 -11.31
C ASN A 446 1.49 14.49 -12.50
N PRO A 447 1.74 15.52 -13.33
CA PRO A 447 2.58 15.39 -14.52
C PRO A 447 4.00 14.88 -14.24
N TRP A 448 4.64 15.35 -13.16
CA TRP A 448 6.02 15.00 -12.86
C TRP A 448 6.19 13.53 -12.52
N THR A 449 5.34 12.99 -11.66
CA THR A 449 5.39 11.57 -11.30
C THR A 449 4.80 10.69 -12.40
N HIS A 450 3.79 11.16 -13.13
CA HIS A 450 3.28 10.46 -14.30
C HIS A 450 4.38 10.27 -15.38
N ASP A 451 5.20 11.28 -15.65
CA ASP A 451 6.29 11.18 -16.61
C ASP A 451 7.37 10.15 -16.22
N MET A 452 7.49 9.81 -14.93
CA MET A 452 8.39 8.74 -14.47
C MET A 452 7.92 7.36 -14.93
N GLU A 453 6.60 7.19 -15.11
CA GLU A 453 5.98 5.94 -15.53
C GLU A 453 4.73 6.21 -16.36
N ARG A 454 4.96 6.56 -17.62
CA ARG A 454 3.93 7.11 -18.49
C ARG A 454 3.00 6.06 -19.10
N PHE A 455 3.57 4.94 -19.56
CA PHE A 455 2.85 3.96 -20.37
C PHE A 455 2.74 2.62 -19.65
N GLN A 456 1.51 2.14 -19.50
CA GLN A 456 1.26 0.77 -19.07
C GLN A 456 1.68 -0.20 -20.19
N ARG A 457 2.55 -1.14 -19.86
CA ARG A 457 3.09 -2.13 -20.79
C ARG A 457 3.14 -3.50 -20.12
N ALA A 458 3.13 -4.55 -20.95
CA ALA A 458 3.40 -5.91 -20.49
C ALA A 458 4.88 -6.24 -20.64
N TYR A 459 5.54 -6.47 -19.51
CA TYR A 459 6.96 -6.79 -19.44
C TYR A 459 7.15 -8.31 -19.41
N ILE A 460 8.02 -8.82 -20.30
CA ILE A 460 8.22 -10.26 -20.45
C ILE A 460 9.67 -10.60 -20.83
N ASN A 461 10.15 -11.77 -20.43
CA ASN A 461 11.44 -12.27 -20.88
C ASN A 461 11.46 -12.56 -22.41
N PRO A 462 12.53 -12.23 -23.16
CA PRO A 462 12.64 -12.53 -24.59
C PRO A 462 12.46 -14.01 -24.95
N HIS A 463 12.96 -14.94 -24.13
CA HIS A 463 12.79 -16.38 -24.34
C HIS A 463 11.33 -16.80 -24.15
N THR A 464 10.66 -16.27 -23.11
CA THR A 464 9.23 -16.51 -22.89
C THR A 464 8.40 -15.93 -24.04
N ALA A 465 8.68 -14.70 -24.47
CA ALA A 465 7.98 -14.07 -25.60
C ALA A 465 8.11 -14.88 -26.89
N LYS A 466 9.34 -15.32 -27.22
CA LYS A 466 9.61 -16.17 -28.37
C LYS A 466 8.88 -17.52 -28.28
N ARG A 467 8.90 -18.16 -27.10
CA ARG A 467 8.20 -19.42 -26.84
C ARG A 467 6.69 -19.29 -27.02
N LEU A 468 6.12 -18.15 -26.64
CA LEU A 468 4.69 -17.84 -26.79
C LEU A 468 4.33 -17.26 -28.17
N GLY A 469 5.32 -17.04 -29.06
CA GLY A 469 5.08 -16.44 -30.37
C GLY A 469 4.70 -14.95 -30.34
N LEU A 470 4.96 -14.25 -29.24
CA LEU A 470 4.61 -12.84 -29.05
C LEU A 470 5.67 -11.92 -29.69
N ARG A 471 5.23 -10.81 -30.30
CA ARG A 471 6.11 -9.84 -30.98
C ARG A 471 5.91 -8.39 -30.56
N HIS A 472 4.68 -7.88 -30.66
CA HIS A 472 4.40 -6.44 -30.49
C HIS A 472 3.42 -6.16 -29.34
N SER A 473 2.48 -7.06 -29.10
CA SER A 473 1.49 -6.94 -28.04
C SER A 473 1.18 -8.31 -27.44
N ILE A 474 0.52 -8.27 -26.29
CA ILE A 474 -0.14 -9.42 -25.68
C ILE A 474 -1.58 -9.06 -25.38
N GLU A 475 -2.50 -9.98 -25.69
CA GLU A 475 -3.91 -9.85 -25.32
C GLU A 475 -4.18 -10.71 -24.09
N ILE A 476 -4.72 -10.08 -23.05
CA ILE A 476 -5.13 -10.74 -21.81
C ILE A 476 -6.59 -10.35 -21.58
N ARG A 477 -7.48 -11.35 -21.62
CA ARG A 477 -8.93 -11.18 -21.38
C ARG A 477 -9.59 -10.09 -22.25
N GLY A 478 -9.11 -9.89 -23.48
CA GLY A 478 -9.66 -8.88 -24.40
C GLY A 478 -8.99 -7.50 -24.31
N VAL A 479 -8.05 -7.32 -23.38
CA VAL A 479 -7.22 -6.12 -23.26
C VAL A 479 -5.88 -6.34 -23.94
N SER A 480 -5.47 -5.43 -24.82
CA SER A 480 -4.19 -5.48 -25.53
C SER A 480 -3.17 -4.55 -24.90
N PHE A 481 -2.05 -5.11 -24.44
CA PHE A 481 -0.92 -4.36 -23.91
C PHE A 481 0.24 -4.33 -24.90
N GLU A 482 0.89 -3.17 -25.05
CA GLU A 482 2.18 -3.09 -25.76
C GLU A 482 3.20 -3.96 -25.03
N LEU A 483 3.91 -4.80 -25.78
CA LEU A 483 4.88 -5.73 -25.23
C LEU A 483 6.26 -5.07 -25.09
N HIS A 484 6.84 -5.14 -23.89
CA HIS A 484 8.23 -4.77 -23.64
C HIS A 484 9.04 -6.01 -23.26
N THR A 485 9.89 -6.49 -24.16
CA THR A 485 10.75 -7.64 -23.88
C THR A 485 12.01 -7.23 -23.15
N THR A 486 12.33 -7.86 -22.02
CA THR A 486 13.52 -7.55 -21.22
C THR A 486 14.02 -8.77 -20.44
N GLU A 487 15.34 -8.94 -20.33
CA GLU A 487 15.96 -9.98 -19.50
C GLU A 487 15.77 -9.73 -17.99
N ASN A 488 15.28 -8.54 -17.63
CA ASN A 488 14.92 -8.17 -16.27
C ASN A 488 13.62 -8.82 -15.77
N ILE A 489 12.98 -9.69 -16.55
CA ILE A 489 11.84 -10.50 -16.10
C ILE A 489 12.25 -11.96 -16.12
N ALA A 490 11.86 -12.73 -15.10
CA ALA A 490 12.11 -14.17 -15.05
C ALA A 490 11.41 -14.90 -16.20
N GLU A 491 12.00 -15.99 -16.67
CA GLU A 491 11.32 -16.87 -17.63
C GLU A 491 10.02 -17.44 -17.04
N GLY A 492 8.96 -17.45 -17.84
CA GLY A 492 7.63 -17.84 -17.37
C GLY A 492 6.91 -16.80 -16.50
N VAL A 493 7.35 -15.53 -16.50
CA VAL A 493 6.64 -14.42 -15.84
C VAL A 493 6.26 -13.34 -16.86
N ILE A 494 5.05 -12.80 -16.71
CA ILE A 494 4.58 -11.58 -17.37
C ILE A 494 4.24 -10.59 -16.27
N PHE A 495 4.84 -9.40 -16.30
CA PHE A 495 4.57 -8.33 -15.34
C PHE A 495 3.77 -7.20 -16.00
N ILE A 496 2.71 -6.75 -15.34
CA ILE A 496 1.90 -5.58 -15.75
C ILE A 496 1.66 -4.70 -14.52
N PRO A 497 2.09 -3.42 -14.53
CA PRO A 497 1.78 -2.45 -13.48
C PRO A 497 0.28 -2.31 -13.22
N SER A 498 -0.09 -2.10 -11.95
CA SER A 498 -1.49 -2.14 -11.48
C SER A 498 -2.13 -0.76 -11.28
N GLU A 499 -1.36 0.30 -11.48
CA GLU A 499 -1.64 1.68 -11.07
C GLU A 499 -2.42 2.49 -12.10
N TYR A 500 -2.78 1.87 -13.22
CA TYR A 500 -3.43 2.53 -14.34
C TYR A 500 -4.94 2.31 -14.34
N GLU A 501 -5.64 3.24 -14.96
CA GLU A 501 -7.08 3.14 -15.21
C GLU A 501 -7.49 4.02 -16.40
N GLU A 502 -8.73 3.86 -16.83
CA GLU A 502 -9.28 4.49 -18.02
C GLU A 502 -9.59 5.99 -17.81
N PHE A 503 -9.69 6.45 -16.55
CA PHE A 503 -10.06 7.83 -16.18
C PHE A 503 -8.86 8.72 -15.82
N GLN A 504 -7.64 8.20 -15.90
CA GLN A 504 -6.44 9.00 -15.65
C GLN A 504 -6.26 10.11 -16.69
N PRO A 505 -5.72 11.28 -16.30
CA PRO A 505 -5.83 12.50 -17.09
C PRO A 505 -4.81 12.66 -18.23
N PHE A 506 -3.75 11.85 -18.28
CA PHE A 506 -2.62 12.05 -19.21
C PHE A 506 -2.55 10.91 -20.24
N ASP A 507 -2.04 9.75 -19.84
CA ASP A 507 -1.95 8.55 -20.65
C ASP A 507 -2.71 7.42 -19.92
N PRO A 508 -4.04 7.31 -20.10
CA PRO A 508 -4.84 6.32 -19.41
C PRO A 508 -4.44 4.91 -19.84
N GLY A 509 -4.48 3.99 -18.88
CA GLY A 509 -4.26 2.56 -19.13
C GLY A 509 -5.50 1.75 -18.78
N TYR A 510 -5.27 0.49 -18.47
CA TYR A 510 -6.31 -0.46 -18.11
C TYR A 510 -6.20 -0.82 -16.65
N ARG A 511 -7.34 -0.76 -15.96
CA ARG A 511 -7.45 -1.19 -14.58
C ARG A 511 -7.24 -2.70 -14.45
N VAL A 512 -6.87 -3.15 -13.25
CA VAL A 512 -6.61 -4.58 -12.95
C VAL A 512 -7.84 -5.46 -13.24
N GLY A 513 -9.04 -4.94 -13.02
CA GLY A 513 -10.29 -5.66 -13.25
C GLY A 513 -10.73 -5.79 -14.72
N ALA A 514 -10.05 -5.11 -15.67
CA ALA A 514 -10.45 -5.08 -17.08
C ALA A 514 -10.42 -6.45 -17.78
#